data_AF-A0A939VQI9-F1
#
_entry.id   AF-A0A939VQI9-F1
#
_cell.length_a   1.000
_cell.length_b   1.000
_cell.length_c   1.000
_cell.angle_alpha   90.00
_cell.angle_beta   90.00
_cell.angle_gamma   90.00
#
_symmetry.space_group_name_H-M   'P 1'
#
loop_
_entity.id
_entity.type
_entity.pdbx_description
1 polymer ?
#
loop_
_entity_poly.entity_id
_entity_poly.type
_entity_poly.pdbx_seq_one_letter_code
_entity_poly.pdbx_strand_id
1 'polypeptide(L)'
;MEKLKNLEKFMDKTSVEAIIGPAKCDVPNSHLYYYGRGFFLAYVERKFKIENDEYIEYGEMGQYLTAIYHFASKDLFMKRFRLNEFEALDMEAFDGDIIDGCVSYETRFSEVRKAYLASSKSEFYREAEDRAIVDGKFTFQNRVILWGRYNLFYEKNSSKAKLSGFEYVLKRVE
;
A
#
# COMPACT_ATOMS: atom_id res chain seq x y z
N MET A 1 -11.29 -0.07 7.90
CA MET A 1 -9.95 0.40 8.32
C MET A 1 -9.56 -0.02 9.73
N GLU A 2 -10.44 0.09 10.73
CA GLU A 2 -10.08 -0.17 12.14
C GLU A 2 -9.49 -1.58 12.39
N LYS A 3 -10.11 -2.64 11.86
CA LYS A 3 -9.57 -4.01 11.97
C LYS A 3 -8.19 -4.19 11.33
N LEU A 4 -7.88 -3.45 10.25
CA LEU A 4 -6.57 -3.52 9.57
C LEU A 4 -5.47 -2.85 10.40
N LYS A 5 -5.81 -1.85 11.23
CA LYS A 5 -4.87 -1.19 12.14
C LYS A 5 -4.36 -2.14 13.26
N ASN A 6 -5.04 -3.27 13.49
CA ASN A 6 -4.64 -4.31 14.47
C ASN A 6 -3.72 -5.38 13.88
N LEU A 7 -3.45 -5.34 12.57
CA LEU A 7 -2.54 -6.29 11.94
C LEU A 7 -1.09 -5.87 12.14
N GLU A 8 -0.22 -6.85 12.26
CA GLU A 8 1.21 -6.65 12.52
C GLU A 8 2.05 -7.30 11.41
N LYS A 9 3.25 -6.76 11.19
CA LYS A 9 4.16 -7.35 10.22
C LYS A 9 4.55 -8.76 10.68
N PHE A 10 4.53 -9.69 9.74
CA PHE A 10 4.78 -11.11 9.91
C PHE A 10 3.76 -11.89 10.75
N MET A 11 2.57 -11.33 10.97
CA MET A 11 1.41 -12.13 11.36
C MET A 11 1.14 -13.17 10.28
N ASP A 12 0.88 -14.42 10.67
CA ASP A 12 0.57 -15.49 9.73
C ASP A 12 -0.81 -15.28 9.09
N LYS A 13 -0.99 -15.75 7.86
CA LYS A 13 -2.22 -15.56 7.09
C LYS A 13 -3.46 -16.09 7.82
N THR A 14 -3.37 -17.23 8.50
CA THR A 14 -4.50 -17.80 9.23
C THR A 14 -4.98 -16.85 10.34
N SER A 15 -4.04 -16.29 11.12
CA SER A 15 -4.33 -15.29 12.15
C SER A 15 -4.90 -14.01 11.56
N VAL A 16 -4.39 -13.54 10.41
CA VAL A 16 -4.97 -12.39 9.71
C VAL A 16 -6.42 -12.66 9.29
N GLU A 17 -6.67 -13.82 8.67
CA GLU A 17 -7.99 -14.21 8.18
C GLU A 17 -9.00 -14.41 9.31
N ALA A 18 -8.55 -14.80 10.50
CA ALA A 18 -9.38 -14.83 11.70
C ALA A 18 -9.88 -13.43 12.13
N ILE A 19 -9.13 -12.36 11.82
CA ILE A 19 -9.48 -10.98 12.20
C ILE A 19 -10.35 -10.31 11.13
N ILE A 20 -9.96 -10.43 9.86
CA ILE A 20 -10.56 -9.68 8.75
C ILE A 20 -11.40 -10.53 7.78
N GLY A 21 -11.47 -11.84 7.98
CA GLY A 21 -12.09 -12.79 7.07
C GLY A 21 -11.10 -13.33 6.03
N PRO A 22 -11.46 -14.40 5.30
CA PRO A 22 -10.60 -15.01 4.30
C PRO A 22 -10.42 -14.10 3.07
N ALA A 23 -9.29 -14.28 2.37
CA ALA A 23 -9.11 -13.69 1.04
C ALA A 23 -10.21 -14.16 0.07
N LYS A 24 -10.67 -13.25 -0.79
CA LYS A 24 -11.63 -13.56 -1.85
C LYS A 24 -10.98 -14.32 -3.01
N CYS A 25 -9.75 -13.92 -3.37
CA CYS A 25 -8.94 -14.57 -4.39
C CYS A 25 -7.47 -14.21 -4.21
N ASP A 26 -6.61 -15.05 -4.77
CA ASP A 26 -5.21 -14.74 -5.04
C ASP A 26 -5.08 -13.83 -6.26
N VAL A 27 -4.04 -13.01 -6.28
CA VAL A 27 -3.67 -12.20 -7.43
C VAL A 27 -2.63 -12.96 -8.24
N PRO A 28 -2.91 -13.34 -9.51
CA PRO A 28 -2.02 -14.16 -10.31
C PRO A 28 -0.60 -13.62 -10.42
N ASN A 29 0.39 -14.51 -10.39
CA ASN A 29 1.82 -14.19 -10.52
C ASN A 29 2.32 -13.14 -9.51
N SER A 30 1.74 -13.12 -8.32
CA SER A 30 2.13 -12.18 -7.27
C SER A 30 2.01 -12.82 -5.88
N HIS A 31 2.54 -12.16 -4.86
CA HIS A 31 2.33 -12.54 -3.46
C HIS A 31 1.18 -11.77 -2.80
N LEU A 32 0.23 -11.26 -3.60
CA LEU A 32 -0.91 -10.46 -3.16
C LEU A 32 -2.18 -11.29 -3.11
N TYR A 33 -3.02 -10.97 -2.15
CA TYR A 33 -4.34 -11.58 -1.95
C TYR A 33 -5.37 -10.47 -1.85
N TYR A 34 -6.48 -10.62 -2.55
CA TYR A 34 -7.57 -9.65 -2.55
C TYR A 34 -8.57 -9.95 -1.44
N TYR A 35 -8.88 -8.94 -0.63
CA TYR A 35 -9.80 -9.05 0.51
C TYR A 35 -11.14 -8.33 0.27
N GLY A 36 -11.39 -7.86 -0.96
CA GLY A 36 -12.58 -7.08 -1.29
C GLY A 36 -12.39 -5.58 -1.09
N ARG A 37 -13.29 -4.79 -1.69
CA ARG A 37 -13.37 -3.34 -1.52
C ARG A 37 -12.04 -2.63 -1.70
N GLY A 38 -11.29 -3.02 -2.75
CA GLY A 38 -10.00 -2.43 -3.09
C GLY A 38 -8.82 -2.80 -2.16
N PHE A 39 -9.01 -3.63 -1.12
CA PHE A 39 -7.93 -4.04 -0.21
C PHE A 39 -7.15 -5.26 -0.71
N PHE A 40 -5.83 -5.16 -0.64
CA PHE A 40 -4.89 -6.23 -0.97
C PHE A 40 -3.87 -6.40 0.14
N LEU A 41 -3.56 -7.63 0.50
CA LEU A 41 -2.51 -7.93 1.47
C LEU A 41 -1.39 -8.70 0.79
N ALA A 42 -0.14 -8.29 1.04
CA ALA A 42 1.05 -8.97 0.55
C ALA A 42 1.60 -9.90 1.62
N TYR A 43 1.98 -11.10 1.22
CA TYR A 43 2.60 -12.09 2.09
C TYR A 43 3.98 -12.49 1.58
N VAL A 44 4.82 -13.02 2.46
CA VAL A 44 6.10 -13.65 2.09
C VAL A 44 6.18 -15.05 2.68
N GLU A 45 6.99 -15.90 2.06
CA GLU A 45 7.13 -17.30 2.46
C GLU A 45 7.89 -17.48 3.77
N ARG A 46 8.86 -16.58 4.04
CA ARG A 46 9.65 -16.56 5.27
C ARG A 46 9.71 -15.17 5.86
N LYS A 47 9.79 -15.10 7.19
CA LYS A 47 10.06 -13.84 7.89
C LYS A 47 11.48 -13.39 7.55
N PHE A 48 11.69 -12.09 7.53
CA PHE A 48 13.00 -11.54 7.23
C PHE A 48 13.28 -10.25 7.99
N LYS A 49 14.56 -9.98 8.20
CA LYS A 49 15.05 -8.71 8.72
C LYS A 49 16.14 -8.17 7.81
N ILE A 50 16.32 -6.85 7.84
CA ILE A 50 17.40 -6.17 7.15
C ILE A 50 18.37 -5.68 8.22
N GLU A 51 19.59 -6.21 8.22
CA GLU A 51 20.67 -5.83 9.14
C GLU A 51 21.89 -5.45 8.30
N ASN A 52 22.41 -4.23 8.45
CA ASN A 52 23.59 -3.75 7.70
C ASN A 52 23.48 -3.97 6.18
N ASP A 53 22.32 -3.65 5.60
CA ASP A 53 21.96 -3.87 4.18
C ASP A 53 21.88 -5.35 3.75
N GLU A 54 22.06 -6.30 4.67
CA GLU A 54 21.86 -7.72 4.42
C GLU A 54 20.42 -8.16 4.71
N TYR A 55 19.86 -8.95 3.80
CA TYR A 55 18.55 -9.58 3.94
C TYR A 55 18.72 -10.97 4.59
N ILE A 56 18.15 -11.14 5.78
CA ILE A 56 18.30 -12.36 6.58
C ILE A 56 16.91 -12.98 6.76
N GLU A 57 16.71 -14.18 6.22
CA GLU A 57 15.49 -14.98 6.43
C GLU A 57 15.56 -15.80 7.71
N TYR A 58 14.42 -15.95 8.39
CA TYR A 58 14.32 -16.73 9.61
C TYR A 58 12.91 -17.31 9.82
N GLY A 59 12.81 -18.25 10.76
CA GLY A 59 11.56 -18.95 11.08
C GLY A 59 11.23 -20.07 10.08
N GLU A 60 10.03 -20.61 10.18
CA GLU A 60 9.53 -21.67 9.30
C GLU A 60 8.98 -21.11 7.98
N MET A 61 8.75 -22.00 7.01
CA MET A 61 8.00 -21.64 5.79
C MET A 61 6.53 -21.41 6.16
N GLY A 62 5.92 -20.38 5.58
CA GLY A 62 4.53 -20.03 5.82
C GLY A 62 4.05 -18.92 4.90
N GLN A 63 3.04 -18.15 5.34
CA GLN A 63 2.58 -16.96 4.65
C GLN A 63 2.46 -15.84 5.66
N TYR A 64 3.41 -14.91 5.61
CA TYR A 64 3.59 -13.87 6.62
C TYR A 64 3.30 -12.49 6.04
N LEU A 65 2.39 -11.75 6.68
CA LEU A 65 1.93 -10.45 6.21
C LEU A 65 3.09 -9.44 6.14
N THR A 66 3.22 -8.70 5.04
CA THR A 66 4.27 -7.70 4.86
C THR A 66 3.77 -6.31 4.53
N ALA A 67 2.66 -6.20 3.82
CA ALA A 67 2.07 -4.93 3.44
C ALA A 67 0.56 -5.04 3.28
N ILE A 68 -0.11 -3.91 3.47
CA ILE A 68 -1.52 -3.74 3.18
C ILE A 68 -1.62 -2.62 2.15
N TYR A 69 -2.33 -2.86 1.05
CA TYR A 69 -2.60 -1.87 0.02
C TYR A 69 -4.10 -1.62 -0.10
N HIS A 70 -4.44 -0.42 -0.55
CA HIS A 70 -5.77 -0.11 -1.04
C HIS A 70 -5.69 0.73 -2.32
N PHE A 71 -6.53 0.41 -3.31
CA PHE A 71 -6.65 1.16 -4.55
C PHE A 71 -8.09 1.52 -4.83
N ALA A 72 -8.31 2.77 -5.26
CA ALA A 72 -9.63 3.26 -5.63
C ALA A 72 -10.13 2.75 -7.01
N SER A 73 -9.26 2.12 -7.80
CA SER A 73 -9.58 1.58 -9.12
C SER A 73 -8.69 0.40 -9.48
N LYS A 74 -9.27 -0.57 -10.19
CA LYS A 74 -8.60 -1.77 -10.72
C LYS A 74 -7.44 -1.41 -11.64
N ASP A 75 -7.63 -0.44 -12.54
CA ASP A 75 -6.60 -0.05 -13.50
C ASP A 75 -5.31 0.42 -12.81
N LEU A 76 -5.46 1.14 -11.70
CA LEU A 76 -4.34 1.66 -10.91
C LEU A 76 -3.56 0.51 -10.25
N PHE A 77 -4.30 -0.45 -9.69
CA PHE A 77 -3.73 -1.65 -9.10
C PHE A 77 -2.97 -2.48 -10.15
N MET A 78 -3.61 -2.79 -11.28
CA MET A 78 -2.99 -3.57 -12.36
C MET A 78 -1.73 -2.88 -12.90
N LYS A 79 -1.79 -1.55 -13.12
CA LYS A 79 -0.64 -0.77 -13.59
C LYS A 79 0.52 -0.80 -12.59
N ARG A 80 0.25 -0.60 -11.29
CA ARG A 80 1.30 -0.58 -10.25
C ARG A 80 2.02 -1.92 -10.14
N PHE A 81 1.28 -3.02 -10.19
CA PHE A 81 1.85 -4.37 -10.07
C PHE A 81 2.16 -5.03 -11.42
N ARG A 82 1.99 -4.31 -12.53
CA ARG A 82 2.25 -4.77 -13.90
C ARG A 82 1.52 -6.08 -14.23
N LEU A 83 0.27 -6.15 -13.81
CA LEU A 83 -0.60 -7.32 -14.03
C LEU A 83 -1.28 -7.19 -15.39
N ASN A 84 -1.37 -8.31 -16.12
CA ASN A 84 -2.08 -8.37 -17.39
C ASN A 84 -3.57 -8.61 -17.20
N GLU A 85 -3.94 -9.32 -16.13
CA GLU A 85 -5.31 -9.70 -15.81
C GLU A 85 -5.51 -9.72 -14.30
N PHE A 86 -6.67 -9.24 -13.87
CA PHE A 86 -7.17 -9.38 -12.51
C PHE A 86 -8.65 -8.99 -12.50
N GLU A 87 -9.51 -9.84 -11.93
CA GLU A 87 -10.95 -9.59 -11.88
C GLU A 87 -11.40 -9.31 -10.44
N ALA A 88 -11.84 -8.07 -10.21
CA ALA A 88 -12.48 -7.64 -8.99
C ALA A 88 -13.52 -6.56 -9.33
N LEU A 89 -14.78 -6.81 -8.99
CA LEU A 89 -15.90 -5.93 -9.33
C LEU A 89 -16.20 -4.89 -8.26
N ASP A 90 -15.71 -5.08 -7.04
CA ASP A 90 -15.98 -4.21 -5.89
C ASP A 90 -14.80 -3.30 -5.55
N MET A 91 -13.93 -2.97 -6.50
CA MET A 91 -12.85 -2.01 -6.27
C MET A 91 -13.37 -0.57 -6.38
N GLU A 92 -13.40 0.14 -5.26
CA GLU A 92 -13.84 1.52 -5.18
C GLU A 92 -13.08 2.29 -4.10
N ALA A 93 -13.07 3.61 -4.20
CA ALA A 93 -12.66 4.46 -3.09
C ALA A 93 -13.65 4.27 -1.94
N PHE A 94 -13.18 3.83 -0.77
CA PHE A 94 -14.06 3.82 0.40
C PHE A 94 -14.33 5.24 0.89
N ASP A 95 -15.54 5.45 1.40
CA ASP A 95 -15.94 6.72 2.00
C ASP A 95 -15.34 6.85 3.41
N GLY A 96 -14.63 7.95 3.64
CA GLY A 96 -13.98 8.26 4.90
C GLY A 96 -12.49 8.59 4.81
N ASP A 97 -11.91 8.82 5.99
CA ASP A 97 -10.52 9.20 6.12
C ASP A 97 -9.58 7.98 6.10
N ILE A 98 -8.50 8.12 5.34
CA ILE A 98 -7.37 7.20 5.31
C ILE A 98 -6.42 7.53 6.46
N ILE A 99 -6.17 8.83 6.65
CA ILE A 99 -5.51 9.38 7.83
C ILE A 99 -6.55 10.25 8.54
N ASP A 100 -6.99 9.80 9.71
CA ASP A 100 -8.09 10.37 10.49
C ASP A 100 -8.03 11.92 10.51
N GLY A 101 -9.05 12.58 9.95
CA GLY A 101 -9.20 14.03 9.87
C GLY A 101 -8.26 14.78 8.91
N CYS A 102 -7.42 14.07 8.14
CA CYS A 102 -6.33 14.69 7.37
C CYS A 102 -6.33 14.34 5.88
N VAL A 103 -6.54 13.07 5.53
CA VAL A 103 -6.38 12.59 4.16
C VAL A 103 -7.49 11.61 3.82
N SER A 104 -8.15 11.84 2.69
CA SER A 104 -9.13 10.96 2.05
C SER A 104 -8.81 10.82 0.55
N TYR A 105 -9.61 10.03 -0.18
CA TYR A 105 -9.48 9.90 -1.63
C TYR A 105 -9.72 11.21 -2.40
N GLU A 106 -10.43 12.15 -1.79
CA GLU A 106 -10.70 13.47 -2.38
C GLU A 106 -9.55 14.46 -2.18
N THR A 107 -8.62 14.16 -1.27
CA THR A 107 -7.49 15.04 -0.93
C THR A 107 -6.47 15.07 -2.07
N ARG A 108 -6.11 16.29 -2.49
CA ARG A 108 -5.13 16.53 -3.54
C ARG A 108 -3.71 16.48 -3.01
N PHE A 109 -2.77 16.20 -3.91
CA PHE A 109 -1.35 16.21 -3.61
C PHE A 109 -0.90 17.49 -2.88
N SER A 110 -1.29 18.67 -3.38
CA SER A 110 -0.91 19.95 -2.76
C SER A 110 -1.49 20.15 -1.36
N GLU A 111 -2.67 19.59 -1.10
CA GLU A 111 -3.36 19.71 0.19
C GLU A 111 -2.66 18.86 1.23
N VAL A 112 -2.30 17.61 0.89
CA VAL A 112 -1.48 16.75 1.76
C VAL A 112 -0.12 17.38 2.04
N ARG A 113 0.56 17.90 1.00
CA ARG A 113 1.83 18.61 1.16
C ARG A 113 1.71 19.79 2.13
N LYS A 114 0.67 20.62 1.99
CA LYS A 114 0.44 21.78 2.86
C LYS A 114 0.13 21.34 4.29
N ALA A 115 -0.72 20.34 4.47
CA ALA A 115 -1.07 19.80 5.78
C ALA A 115 0.16 19.25 6.51
N TYR A 116 1.04 18.54 5.81
CA TYR A 116 2.27 18.02 6.40
C TYR A 116 3.20 19.15 6.85
N LEU A 117 3.48 20.12 5.96
CA LEU A 117 4.35 21.26 6.25
C LEU A 117 3.86 22.08 7.46
N ALA A 118 2.55 22.07 7.73
CA ALA A 118 1.96 22.72 8.89
C ALA A 118 2.02 21.89 10.19
N SER A 119 2.34 20.59 10.13
CA SER A 119 2.08 19.65 11.22
C SER A 119 3.20 19.48 12.27
N SER A 120 4.27 20.30 12.25
CA SER A 120 5.46 20.27 13.14
C SER A 120 6.19 18.93 13.33
N LYS A 121 5.69 17.83 12.75
CA LYS A 121 6.27 16.49 12.73
C LYS A 121 7.12 16.36 11.47
N SER A 122 8.40 16.75 11.52
CA SER A 122 9.25 16.84 10.32
C SER A 122 9.87 15.51 9.86
N GLU A 123 9.81 14.47 10.69
CA GLU A 123 10.71 13.31 10.54
C GLU A 123 10.20 12.21 9.58
N PHE A 124 8.95 12.27 9.10
CA PHE A 124 8.34 11.16 8.37
C PHE A 124 7.61 11.56 7.08
N TYR A 125 8.10 12.59 6.37
CA TYR A 125 7.63 12.95 5.04
C TYR A 125 8.71 12.94 4.01
N ARG A 126 8.36 12.33 2.89
CA ARG A 126 9.17 12.32 1.70
C ARG A 126 8.26 12.30 0.49
N GLU A 127 8.60 13.12 -0.50
CA GLU A 127 8.05 13.00 -1.84
C GLU A 127 8.98 12.11 -2.66
N ALA A 128 8.40 11.19 -3.42
CA ALA A 128 9.12 10.40 -4.40
C ALA A 128 8.35 10.35 -5.71
N GLU A 129 9.05 9.99 -6.79
CA GLU A 129 8.46 9.74 -8.09
C GLU A 129 8.88 8.34 -8.55
N ASP A 130 7.89 7.47 -8.75
CA ASP A 130 8.11 6.15 -9.33
C ASP A 130 8.16 6.27 -10.86
N ARG A 131 9.19 5.69 -11.47
CA ARG A 131 9.37 5.60 -12.91
C ARG A 131 9.61 4.15 -13.31
N ALA A 132 9.12 3.78 -14.50
CA ALA A 132 9.43 2.49 -15.12
C ALA A 132 10.15 2.71 -16.45
N ILE A 133 10.99 1.75 -16.85
CA ILE A 133 11.57 1.74 -18.20
C ILE A 133 10.56 1.05 -19.12
N VAL A 134 10.05 1.78 -20.10
CA VAL A 134 9.16 1.28 -21.16
C VAL A 134 9.82 1.65 -22.49
N ASP A 135 10.07 0.65 -23.33
CA ASP A 135 10.78 0.82 -24.62
C ASP A 135 12.09 1.63 -24.51
N GLY A 136 12.88 1.34 -23.47
CA GLY A 136 14.15 2.01 -23.21
C GLY A 136 14.04 3.44 -22.67
N LYS A 137 12.83 3.92 -22.34
CA LYS A 137 12.61 5.28 -21.80
C LYS A 137 12.01 5.23 -20.39
N PHE A 138 12.52 6.11 -19.53
CA PHE A 138 11.91 6.34 -18.22
C PHE A 138 10.54 7.03 -18.38
N THR A 139 9.50 6.30 -18.03
CA THR A 139 8.11 6.73 -18.08
C THR A 139 7.59 6.89 -16.66
N PHE A 140 7.00 8.04 -16.37
CA PHE A 140 6.36 8.34 -15.09
C PHE A 140 5.27 7.31 -14.77
N GLN A 141 5.25 6.82 -13.54
CA GLN A 141 4.21 5.92 -13.05
C GLN A 141 3.28 6.63 -12.07
N ASN A 142 3.85 7.14 -10.97
CA ASN A 142 3.10 7.83 -9.92
C ASN A 142 4.03 8.73 -9.10
N ARG A 143 3.44 9.67 -8.35
CA ARG A 143 4.08 10.35 -7.22
C ARG A 143 3.68 9.65 -5.94
N VAL A 144 4.62 9.61 -5.00
CA VAL A 144 4.40 9.04 -3.66
C VAL A 144 4.61 10.13 -2.63
N ILE A 145 3.69 10.24 -1.67
CA ILE A 145 3.92 10.93 -0.40
C ILE A 145 4.02 9.88 0.69
N LEU A 146 5.18 9.81 1.34
CA LEU A 146 5.32 9.07 2.59
C LEU A 146 4.82 9.98 3.71
N TRP A 147 3.94 9.48 4.58
CA TRP A 147 3.47 10.17 5.77
C TRP A 147 3.29 9.16 6.89
N GLY A 148 4.25 9.10 7.82
CA GLY A 148 4.21 8.18 8.94
C GLY A 148 4.21 6.72 8.47
N ARG A 149 3.05 6.05 8.55
CA ARG A 149 2.87 4.66 8.09
C ARG A 149 2.13 4.53 6.77
N TYR A 150 1.97 5.62 6.04
CA TYR A 150 1.24 5.62 4.78
C TYR A 150 2.17 6.01 3.65
N ASN A 151 2.21 5.19 2.59
CA ASN A 151 2.73 5.60 1.30
C ASN A 151 1.51 5.91 0.42
N LEU A 152 1.28 7.19 0.13
CA LEU A 152 0.13 7.71 -0.58
C LEU A 152 0.46 7.84 -2.07
N PHE A 153 -0.32 7.21 -2.95
CA PHE A 153 -0.03 7.12 -4.39
C PHE A 153 -0.89 8.09 -5.21
N TYR A 154 -0.25 8.82 -6.12
CA TYR A 154 -0.88 9.78 -7.02
C TYR A 154 -0.47 9.51 -8.46
N GLU A 155 -1.43 9.16 -9.32
CA GLU A 155 -1.16 8.73 -10.69
C GLU A 155 -0.93 9.83 -11.72
N LYS A 156 -1.04 11.09 -11.31
CA LYS A 156 -0.79 12.23 -12.19
C LYS A 156 0.36 13.05 -11.63
N ASN A 157 1.27 13.44 -12.51
CA ASN A 157 2.27 14.45 -12.18
C ASN A 157 1.64 15.85 -12.14
N SER A 158 0.77 16.07 -11.16
CA SER A 158 0.04 17.32 -10.97
C SER A 158 -0.17 17.57 -9.48
N SER A 159 -0.04 18.83 -9.06
CA SER A 159 -0.39 19.26 -7.71
C SER A 159 -1.87 19.07 -7.38
N LYS A 160 -2.73 19.03 -8.41
CA LYS A 160 -4.18 18.81 -8.29
C LYS A 160 -4.58 17.33 -8.38
N ALA A 161 -3.62 16.43 -8.51
CA ALA A 161 -3.89 14.99 -8.54
C ALA A 161 -4.57 14.57 -7.23
N LYS A 162 -5.68 13.85 -7.34
CA LYS A 162 -6.31 13.18 -6.20
C LYS A 162 -5.59 11.89 -5.88
N LEU A 163 -5.71 11.46 -4.63
CA LEU A 163 -5.17 10.19 -4.19
C LEU A 163 -5.76 9.04 -5.01
N SER A 164 -4.92 8.08 -5.35
CA SER A 164 -5.25 6.96 -6.24
C SER A 164 -5.20 5.62 -5.49
N GLY A 165 -4.34 5.53 -4.48
CA GLY A 165 -4.20 4.38 -3.60
C GLY A 165 -3.29 4.69 -2.43
N PHE A 166 -3.12 3.74 -1.53
CA PHE A 166 -2.09 3.82 -0.50
C PHE A 166 -1.56 2.43 -0.12
N GLU A 167 -0.39 2.43 0.48
CA GLU A 167 0.15 1.33 1.28
C GLU A 167 0.15 1.73 2.75
N TYR A 168 -0.32 0.84 3.62
CA TYR A 168 -0.13 0.94 5.06
C TYR A 168 1.06 0.09 5.49
N VAL A 169 2.11 0.76 5.93
CA VAL A 169 3.34 0.15 6.43
C VAL A 169 3.09 -0.37 7.84
N LEU A 170 3.10 -1.70 7.97
CA LEU A 170 2.85 -2.38 9.23
C LEU A 170 3.94 -2.09 10.27
N LYS A 171 3.56 -2.05 11.55
CA LYS A 171 4.53 -2.04 12.64
C LYS A 171 5.40 -3.29 12.56
N ARG A 172 6.71 -3.12 12.81
CA ARG A 172 7.57 -4.24 13.15
C ARG A 172 7.17 -4.73 14.55
N VAL A 173 7.12 -6.04 14.73
CA VAL A 173 7.16 -6.65 16.06
C VAL A 173 8.61 -6.49 16.53
N GLU A 174 8.79 -5.84 17.68
CA GLU A 174 10.10 -5.69 18.34
C GLU A 174 10.63 -7.04 18.84
#